data_AF-A0A5N5W1E0-F1
#
_entry.id   AF-A0A5N5W1E0-F1
#
_cell.length_a   1.000
_cell.length_b   1.000
_cell.length_c   1.000
_cell.angle_alpha   90.00
_cell.angle_beta   90.00
_cell.angle_gamma   90.00
#
_symmetry.space_group_name_H-M   'P 1'
#
loop_
_entity.id
_entity.type
_entity.pdbx_description
1 polymer ?
#
loop_
_entity_poly.entity_id
_entity_poly.type
_entity_poly.pdbx_seq_one_letter_code
_entity_poly.pdbx_strand_id
1 'polypeptide(L)'
;MSTETTTAAADFAQALTELADGYPTDPEGTAPVIVTVTDPATGEQHPIPIEPGQLDWVTALVRGELDTFRAAHPDGTGLLAELPADDGSRP
;
A
#
# COMPACT_ATOMS: atom_id res chain seq x y z
N MET A 1 6.60 1.83 -25.47
CA MET A 1 5.78 1.57 -24.26
C MET A 1 6.65 0.81 -23.26
N SER A 2 7.57 1.47 -22.54
CA SER A 2 8.52 0.73 -21.67
C SER A 2 9.12 1.50 -20.48
N THR A 3 8.63 2.68 -20.10
CA THR A 3 9.22 3.45 -18.97
C THR A 3 8.30 3.56 -17.76
N GLU A 4 6.99 3.33 -17.89
CA GLU A 4 6.04 3.50 -16.77
C GLU A 4 6.04 2.32 -15.79
N THR A 5 6.31 1.10 -16.24
CA THR A 5 6.25 -0.10 -15.37
C THR A 5 7.49 -0.25 -14.48
N THR A 6 8.65 0.26 -14.92
CA THR A 6 9.92 0.18 -14.16
C THR A 6 9.93 1.08 -12.92
N THR A 7 9.14 2.15 -12.88
CA THR A 7 9.12 3.06 -11.72
C THR A 7 8.23 2.54 -10.59
N ALA A 8 7.14 1.83 -10.89
CA ALA A 8 6.11 1.48 -9.90
C ALA A 8 6.60 0.58 -8.75
N ALA A 9 7.47 -0.40 -9.04
CA ALA A 9 8.03 -1.28 -8.00
C ALA A 9 9.01 -0.53 -7.09
N ALA A 10 9.85 0.33 -7.68
CA ALA A 10 10.77 1.19 -6.94
C ALA A 10 10.02 2.22 -6.09
N ASP A 11 8.99 2.86 -6.64
CA ASP A 11 8.11 3.79 -5.93
C ASP A 11 7.40 3.11 -4.76
N PHE A 12 6.90 1.89 -4.96
CA PHE A 12 6.27 1.12 -3.89
C PHE A 12 7.27 0.76 -2.78
N ALA A 13 8.48 0.32 -3.14
CA ALA A 13 9.53 0.02 -2.18
C ALA A 13 9.93 1.26 -1.36
N GLN A 14 10.00 2.42 -2.02
CA GLN A 14 10.26 3.68 -1.35
C GLN A 14 9.12 4.08 -0.40
N ALA A 15 7.86 4.01 -0.86
CA ALA A 15 6.71 4.31 -0.01
C ALA A 15 6.65 3.41 1.23
N LEU A 16 6.98 2.12 1.09
CA LEU A 16 7.03 1.20 2.23
C LEU A 16 8.16 1.54 3.21
N THR A 17 9.29 2.03 2.71
CA THR A 17 10.41 2.51 3.55
C THR A 17 10.01 3.75 4.35
N GLU A 18 9.39 4.73 3.69
CA GLU A 18 8.90 5.95 4.32
C GLU A 18 7.80 5.66 5.36
N LEU A 19 6.94 4.70 5.06
CA LEU A 19 5.89 4.25 5.98
C LEU A 19 6.51 3.62 7.24
N ALA A 20 7.50 2.75 7.09
CA ALA A 20 8.17 2.09 8.21
C ALA A 20 8.94 3.08 9.11
N ASP A 21 9.55 4.13 8.54
CA ASP A 21 10.27 5.18 9.29
C ASP A 21 9.35 6.00 10.21
N GLY A 22 8.06 6.13 9.86
CA GLY A 22 7.07 6.88 10.62
C GLY A 22 6.63 6.28 11.97
N TYR A 23 7.09 5.08 12.32
CA TYR A 23 6.73 4.38 13.56
C TYR A 23 7.92 4.24 14.52
N PRO A 24 7.73 4.33 15.86
CA PRO A 24 8.82 4.11 16.81
C PRO A 24 9.42 2.71 16.65
N THR A 25 10.72 2.67 16.42
CA THR A 25 11.52 1.46 16.26
C THR A 25 11.42 0.54 17.48
N ASP A 26 11.63 -0.74 17.24
CA ASP A 26 11.81 -1.74 18.29
C ASP A 26 12.95 -1.33 19.25
N PRO A 27 13.02 -1.91 20.46
CA PRO A 27 14.16 -1.70 21.34
C PRO A 27 15.49 -1.94 20.62
N GLU A 28 16.48 -1.09 20.93
CA GLU A 28 17.81 -1.12 20.31
C GLU A 28 18.40 -2.54 20.29
N GLY A 29 18.90 -2.96 19.12
CA GLY A 29 19.51 -4.27 18.91
C GLY A 29 18.57 -5.34 18.34
N THR A 30 17.33 -4.98 18.03
CA THR A 30 16.41 -5.87 17.31
C THR A 30 16.88 -6.05 15.87
N ALA A 31 16.97 -7.30 15.42
CA ALA A 31 17.41 -7.60 14.06
C ALA A 31 16.28 -7.31 13.05
N PRO A 32 16.54 -6.55 11.97
CA PRO A 32 15.55 -6.28 10.96
C PRO A 32 15.25 -7.53 10.12
N VAL A 33 14.00 -7.63 9.66
CA VAL A 33 13.54 -8.55 8.64
C VAL A 33 13.67 -7.86 7.27
N ILE A 34 14.13 -8.59 6.26
CA ILE A 34 14.22 -8.06 4.89
C ILE A 34 12.95 -8.41 4.13
N VAL A 35 12.20 -7.39 3.73
CA VAL A 35 11.09 -7.50 2.78
C VAL A 35 11.60 -7.14 1.39
N THR A 36 11.38 -8.01 0.41
CA THR A 36 11.84 -7.78 -0.97
C THR A 36 10.67 -7.46 -1.87
N VAL A 37 10.68 -6.27 -2.47
CA VAL A 37 9.78 -5.92 -3.57
C VAL A 37 10.49 -6.27 -4.88
N THR A 38 9.85 -7.08 -5.72
CA THR A 38 10.42 -7.46 -7.02
C THR A 38 9.66 -6.74 -8.13
N ASP A 39 10.38 -6.03 -8.99
CA ASP A 39 9.86 -5.50 -10.23
C ASP A 39 9.48 -6.68 -11.15
N PRO A 40 8.20 -6.86 -11.50
CA PRO A 40 7.76 -8.00 -12.30
C PRO A 40 8.17 -7.90 -13.78
N ALA A 41 8.49 -6.71 -14.28
CA ALA A 41 8.90 -6.48 -15.66
C ALA A 41 10.40 -6.72 -15.87
N THR A 42 11.23 -6.35 -14.89
CA THR A 42 12.69 -6.42 -15.00
C THR A 42 13.31 -7.53 -14.16
N GLY A 43 12.60 -8.01 -13.13
CA GLY A 43 13.13 -8.91 -12.10
C GLY A 43 14.05 -8.22 -11.10
N GLU A 44 14.18 -6.89 -11.16
CA GLU A 44 14.95 -6.10 -10.19
C GLU A 44 14.34 -6.26 -8.79
N GLN A 45 15.21 -6.35 -7.77
CA GLN A 45 14.79 -6.53 -6.39
C GLN A 45 15.16 -5.30 -5.56
N HIS A 46 14.17 -4.80 -4.82
CA HIS A 46 14.30 -3.70 -3.89
C HIS A 46 14.15 -4.26 -2.45
N PRO A 47 15.26 -4.53 -1.75
CA PRO A 47 15.22 -5.01 -0.38
C PRO A 47 14.98 -3.87 0.60
N ILE A 48 14.08 -4.08 1.56
CA ILE A 48 13.64 -3.09 2.53
C ILE A 48 13.85 -3.71 3.93
N PRO A 49 14.77 -3.17 4.74
CA PRO A 49 14.94 -3.60 6.12
C PRO A 49 13.81 -3.03 6.97
N ILE A 50 13.05 -3.91 7.65
CA ILE A 50 11.93 -3.53 8.51
C ILE A 50 12.07 -4.30 9.82
N GLU A 51 11.99 -3.61 10.95
CA GLU A 51 12.00 -4.25 12.26
C GLU A 51 10.67 -5.00 12.52
N PRO A 52 10.67 -6.06 13.36
CA PRO A 52 9.47 -6.85 13.64
C PRO A 52 8.24 -6.04 14.08
N GLY A 53 8.40 -5.03 14.94
CA GLY A 53 7.35 -4.13 15.40
C GLY A 53 6.86 -3.18 14.31
N GLN A 54 7.76 -2.70 13.45
CA GLN A 54 7.38 -1.93 12.26
C GLN A 54 6.54 -2.79 11.30
N LEU A 55 6.90 -4.06 11.13
CA LEU A 55 6.17 -4.99 10.27
C LEU A 55 4.76 -5.32 10.81
N ASP A 56 4.63 -5.53 12.12
CA ASP A 56 3.32 -5.72 12.77
C ASP A 56 2.41 -4.50 12.56
N TRP A 57 2.98 -3.31 12.76
CA TRP A 57 2.26 -2.06 12.56
C TRP A 57 1.84 -1.84 11.09
N VAL A 58 2.73 -2.02 10.11
CA VAL A 58 2.37 -1.95 8.68
C VAL A 58 1.24 -2.93 8.36
N THR A 59 1.31 -4.14 8.92
CA THR A 59 0.28 -5.17 8.74
C THR A 59 -1.08 -4.72 9.30
N ALA A 60 -1.09 -4.10 10.49
CA ALA A 60 -2.30 -3.57 11.10
C ALA A 60 -2.89 -2.42 10.27
N LEU A 61 -2.06 -1.50 9.79
CA LEU A 61 -2.47 -0.39 8.93
C LEU A 61 -3.12 -0.89 7.64
N VAL A 62 -2.45 -1.80 6.92
CA VAL A 62 -2.98 -2.38 5.67
C VAL A 62 -4.31 -3.08 5.91
N ARG A 63 -4.46 -3.81 7.02
CA ARG A 63 -5.75 -4.43 7.37
C ARG A 63 -6.85 -3.40 7.64
N GLY A 64 -6.53 -2.30 8.31
CA GLY A 64 -7.48 -1.22 8.58
C GLY A 64 -7.95 -0.52 7.30
N GLU A 65 -7.03 -0.23 6.38
CA GLU A 65 -7.36 0.36 5.07
C GLU A 65 -8.21 -0.60 4.23
N LEU A 66 -7.90 -1.90 4.24
CA LEU A 66 -8.70 -2.91 3.56
C LEU A 66 -10.13 -3.02 4.12
N ASP A 67 -10.29 -2.91 5.43
CA ASP A 67 -11.60 -2.91 6.07
C ASP A 67 -12.41 -1.67 5.67
N THR A 68 -11.78 -0.50 5.74
CA THR A 68 -12.36 0.78 5.30
C THR A 68 -12.79 0.73 3.84
N PHE A 69 -11.92 0.21 2.96
CA PHE A 69 -12.22 0.07 1.54
C PHE A 69 -13.39 -0.87 1.28
N ARG A 70 -13.46 -2.03 1.97
CA ARG A 70 -14.62 -2.93 1.84
C ARG A 70 -15.91 -2.29 2.35
N ALA A 71 -15.85 -1.55 3.45
CA ALA A 71 -17.00 -0.84 3.99
C ALA A 71 -17.52 0.23 3.01
N ALA A 72 -16.61 0.92 2.29
CA ALA A 72 -16.95 1.92 1.29
C ALA A 72 -17.46 1.32 -0.03
N HIS A 73 -17.06 0.09 -0.38
CA HIS A 73 -17.44 -0.61 -1.61
C HIS A 73 -18.04 -1.98 -1.29
N PRO A 74 -19.26 -2.04 -0.70
CA PRO A 74 -19.87 -3.31 -0.27
C PRO A 74 -20.13 -4.28 -1.44
N ASP A 75 -20.30 -3.75 -2.66
CA ASP A 75 -20.45 -4.55 -3.89
C ASP A 75 -19.13 -5.12 -4.44
N GLY A 76 -17.99 -4.80 -3.80
CA GLY A 76 -16.67 -5.34 -4.13
C GLY A 76 -16.06 -4.85 -5.45
N THR A 77 -16.70 -3.89 -6.12
CA THR A 77 -16.26 -3.38 -7.43
C THR A 77 -15.14 -2.35 -7.35
N GLY A 78 -14.87 -1.78 -6.16
CA GLY A 78 -13.85 -0.75 -5.97
C GLY A 78 -14.08 0.54 -6.76
N LEU A 79 -15.25 0.67 -7.38
CA LEU A 79 -15.72 1.88 -8.04
C LEU A 79 -16.58 2.62 -7.02
N LEU A 80 -16.30 3.91 -6.80
CA LEU A 80 -17.29 4.78 -6.17
C LEU A 80 -18.52 4.70 -7.06
N ALA A 81 -19.66 4.30 -6.50
CA ALA A 81 -20.92 4.34 -7.23
C ALA A 81 -21.06 5.75 -7.80
N GLU A 82 -21.02 5.87 -9.14
CA GLU A 82 -21.38 7.11 -9.79
C GLU A 82 -22.78 7.44 -9.29
N LEU A 83 -22.89 8.50 -8.48
CA LEU A 83 -24.18 9.07 -8.13
C LEU A 83 -24.92 9.27 -9.46
N PRO A 84 -26.19 8.83 -9.59
CA PRO A 84 -26.91 9.09 -10.82
C PRO A 84 -26.85 10.59 -11.06
N ALA A 85 -26.33 10.97 -12.23
CA ALA A 85 -26.44 12.34 -12.70
C ALA A 85 -27.92 12.72 -12.54
N ASP A 86 -28.17 13.74 -11.72
CA ASP A 86 -29.46 14.35 -11.51
C ASP A 86 -29.93 14.86 -12.89
N ASP A 87 -30.58 13.97 -13.66
CA ASP A 87 -31.28 14.36 -14.88
C ASP A 87 -32.52 15.10 -14.42
N GLY A 88 -32.39 16.43 -14.45
CA GLY A 88 -33.38 17.37 -13.99
C GLY A 88 -34.79 16.99 -14.47
N SER A 89 -35.63 16.63 -13.51
CA SER A 89 -37.08 16.71 -13.65
C SER A 89 -37.69 16.91 -12.28
N ARG A 90 -37.87 18.19 -11.94
CA ARG A 90 -38.92 18.61 -11.02
C ARG A 90 -39.97 19.39 -11.83
N PRO A 91 -41.26 19.24 -11.46
CA PRO A 91 -42.44 19.41 -12.32
C PRO A 91 -42.64 20.82 -12.88
#